data_AF-A0A8T7H2T8-F1
#
_entry.id   AF-A0A8T7H2T8-F1
#
_cell.length_a   1.000
_cell.length_b   1.000
_cell.length_c   1.000
_cell.angle_alpha   90.00
_cell.angle_beta   90.00
_cell.angle_gamma   90.00
#
_symmetry.space_group_name_H-M   'P 1'
#
loop_
_entity.id
_entity.type
_entity.pdbx_description
1 polymer ?
#
loop_
_entity_poly.entity_id
_entity_poly.type
_entity_poly.pdbx_seq_one_letter_code
_entity_poly.pdbx_strand_id
1 'polypeptide(L)'
;MDPQNLEEFSGYVLYGRDAKDLLERVVRFARGCEKLVFDTRLSELAREVCKDAVELVEFSSRRDVEDCLSKGKYAVILLRPPIDGIESIALIVGRATEKSKRRH
;
A
#
# COMPACT_ATOMS: atom_id res chain seq x y z
N MET A 1 -2.78 6.32 23.70
CA MET A 1 -3.18 5.76 22.39
C MET A 1 -4.04 4.56 22.67
N ASP A 2 -5.25 4.50 22.11
CA ASP A 2 -6.18 3.40 22.34
C ASP A 2 -5.78 2.19 21.46
N PRO A 3 -5.52 1.01 22.04
CA PRO A 3 -5.13 -0.19 21.29
C PRO A 3 -6.15 -0.65 20.25
N GLN A 4 -7.42 -0.24 20.37
CA GLN A 4 -8.50 -0.66 19.46
C GLN A 4 -8.35 -0.11 18.03
N ASN A 5 -7.63 1.00 17.83
CA ASN A 5 -7.36 1.55 16.49
C ASN A 5 -6.22 0.85 15.74
N LEU A 6 -5.45 -0.01 16.42
CA LEU A 6 -4.38 -0.80 15.78
C LEU A 6 -4.92 -2.02 15.02
N GLU A 7 -6.18 -2.39 15.20
CA GLU A 7 -6.75 -3.60 14.59
C GLU A 7 -7.37 -3.39 13.20
N GLU A 8 -7.55 -2.14 12.74
CA GLU A 8 -8.22 -1.83 11.46
C GLU A 8 -7.31 -1.98 10.24
N PHE A 9 -6.00 -1.83 10.43
CA PHE A 9 -5.02 -1.80 9.34
C PHE A 9 -3.87 -2.78 9.60
N SER A 10 -3.43 -3.50 8.57
CA SER A 10 -2.21 -4.29 8.60
C SER A 10 -1.16 -3.64 7.70
N GLY A 11 -0.02 -3.26 8.28
CA GLY A 11 1.12 -2.71 7.54
C GLY A 11 2.23 -3.74 7.41
N TYR A 12 2.73 -3.94 6.19
CA TYR A 12 3.87 -4.79 5.88
C TYR A 12 4.98 -3.92 5.29
N VAL A 13 6.18 -4.00 5.85
CA VAL A 13 7.36 -3.35 5.27
C VAL A 13 8.24 -4.41 4.64
N LEU A 14 8.55 -4.22 3.36
CA LEU A 14 9.46 -5.07 2.62
C LEU A 14 10.76 -4.29 2.39
N TYR A 15 11.88 -4.97 2.60
CA TYR A 15 13.23 -4.46 2.39
C TYR A 15 13.94 -5.26 1.31
N GLY A 16 14.75 -4.59 0.49
CA GLY A 16 15.49 -5.23 -0.59
C GLY A 16 16.45 -4.26 -1.24
N ARG A 17 17.34 -4.78 -2.10
CA ARG A 17 18.31 -3.93 -2.83
C ARG A 17 17.77 -3.39 -4.15
N ASP A 18 16.61 -3.87 -4.58
CA ASP A 18 15.97 -3.51 -5.84
C ASP A 18 14.51 -3.12 -5.58
N ALA A 19 14.20 -1.83 -5.70
CA ALA A 19 12.85 -1.31 -5.52
C ALA A 19 11.84 -1.89 -6.52
N LYS A 20 12.29 -2.25 -7.73
CA LYS A 20 11.42 -2.86 -8.75
C LYS A 20 11.04 -4.27 -8.34
N ASP A 21 12.00 -5.10 -7.90
CA ASP A 21 11.69 -6.46 -7.37
C ASP A 21 10.71 -6.38 -6.20
N LEU A 22 10.94 -5.46 -5.26
CA LEU A 22 10.02 -5.25 -4.13
C LEU A 22 8.61 -4.90 -4.61
N LEU A 23 8.50 -3.98 -5.55
CA LEU A 23 7.20 -3.56 -6.09
C LEU A 23 6.51 -4.69 -6.86
N GLU A 24 7.25 -5.46 -7.67
CA GLU A 24 6.72 -6.64 -8.37
C GLU A 24 6.17 -7.68 -7.39
N ARG A 25 6.85 -7.91 -6.26
CA ARG A 25 6.39 -8.81 -5.19
C ARG A 25 5.12 -8.30 -4.53
N VAL A 26 5.05 -6.99 -4.23
CA VAL A 26 3.85 -6.36 -3.66
C VAL A 26 2.67 -6.49 -4.62
N VAL A 27 2.86 -6.15 -5.90
CA VAL A 27 1.82 -6.25 -6.93
C VAL A 27 1.37 -7.70 -7.11
N ARG A 28 2.31 -8.67 -7.12
CA ARG A 28 1.99 -10.10 -7.22
C ARG A 28 1.18 -10.59 -6.03
N PHE A 29 1.55 -10.19 -4.81
CA PHE A 29 0.79 -10.50 -3.60
C PHE A 29 -0.62 -9.89 -3.65
N ALA A 30 -0.72 -8.65 -4.14
CA ALA A 30 -1.97 -7.91 -4.22
C ALA A 30 -2.79 -8.20 -5.49
N ARG A 31 -2.42 -9.17 -6.35
CA ARG A 31 -3.17 -9.50 -7.57
C ARG A 31 -4.64 -9.92 -7.33
N GLY A 32 -4.98 -10.34 -6.12
CA GLY A 32 -6.36 -10.62 -5.71
C GLY A 32 -7.11 -9.44 -5.07
N CYS A 33 -6.46 -8.28 -4.97
CA CYS A 33 -7.00 -7.07 -4.35
C CYS A 33 -7.68 -6.20 -5.39
N GLU A 34 -8.85 -5.64 -5.07
CA GLU A 34 -9.65 -4.90 -6.07
C GLU A 34 -8.96 -3.64 -6.59
N LYS A 35 -8.20 -2.89 -5.75
CA LYS A 35 -7.52 -1.64 -6.15
C LYS A 35 -6.25 -1.35 -5.33
N LEU A 36 -5.10 -1.24 -6.02
CA LEU A 36 -3.85 -0.71 -5.47
C LEU A 36 -3.75 0.80 -5.74
N VAL A 37 -3.35 1.56 -4.72
CA VAL A 37 -3.02 2.98 -4.83
C VAL A 37 -1.57 3.14 -4.46
N PHE A 38 -0.82 3.84 -5.29
CA PHE A 38 0.60 4.03 -5.13
C PHE A 38 0.89 5.46 -4.72
N ASP A 39 1.89 5.63 -3.86
CA ASP A 39 2.46 6.93 -3.61
C ASP A 39 3.00 7.55 -4.90
N THR A 40 2.83 8.86 -5.10
CA THR A 40 3.34 9.57 -6.29
C THR A 40 4.85 9.37 -6.52
N ARG A 41 5.63 9.12 -5.46
CA ARG A 41 7.07 8.80 -5.54
C ARG A 41 7.35 7.47 -6.23
N LEU A 42 6.39 6.55 -6.25
CA LEU A 42 6.49 5.28 -6.98
C LEU A 42 6.02 5.39 -8.42
N SER A 43 5.62 6.57 -8.92
CA SER A 43 4.95 6.72 -10.21
C SER A 43 5.68 6.07 -11.39
N GLU A 44 7.00 6.24 -11.52
CA GLU A 44 7.79 5.63 -12.59
C GLU A 44 7.82 4.09 -12.46
N LEU A 45 8.21 3.58 -11.29
CA LEU A 45 8.27 2.14 -11.01
C LEU A 45 6.89 1.47 -11.13
N ALA A 46 5.84 2.11 -10.66
CA ALA A 46 4.48 1.57 -10.69
C ALA A 46 3.94 1.48 -12.12
N ARG A 47 4.25 2.47 -12.98
CA ARG A 47 3.90 2.41 -14.41
C ARG A 47 4.65 1.30 -15.12
N GLU A 48 5.92 1.10 -14.79
CA GLU A 48 6.74 0.02 -15.36
C GLU A 48 6.20 -1.37 -14.96
N VAL A 49 5.87 -1.56 -13.67
CA VAL A 49 5.43 -2.86 -13.13
C VAL A 49 3.97 -3.19 -13.48
N CYS A 50 3.05 -2.22 -13.38
CA CYS A 50 1.61 -2.49 -13.51
C CYS A 50 1.09 -2.41 -14.96
N LYS A 51 1.89 -1.87 -15.90
CA LYS A 51 1.61 -1.73 -17.34
C LYS A 51 0.35 -0.93 -17.73
N ASP A 52 -0.69 -0.83 -16.89
CA ASP A 52 -1.91 -0.02 -17.10
C ASP A 52 -2.53 0.46 -15.77
N ALA A 53 -3.26 1.59 -15.84
CA ALA A 53 -4.08 2.24 -14.80
C ALA A 53 -3.53 2.19 -13.36
N VAL A 54 -2.56 3.07 -13.08
CA VAL A 54 -2.02 3.29 -11.74
C VAL A 54 -2.76 4.45 -11.08
N GLU A 55 -3.45 4.21 -9.96
CA GLU A 55 -3.93 5.30 -9.12
C GLU A 55 -2.78 5.82 -8.27
N LEU A 56 -2.45 7.10 -8.44
CA LEU A 56 -1.38 7.77 -7.73
C LEU A 56 -1.95 8.79 -6.75
N VAL A 57 -1.48 8.75 -5.50
CA VAL A 57 -1.87 9.67 -4.43
C VAL A 57 -0.62 10.12 -3.70
N GLU A 58 -0.55 11.39 -3.31
CA GLU A 58 0.50 11.88 -2.42
C GLU A 58 0.12 11.56 -0.97
N PHE A 59 0.84 10.64 -0.32
CA PHE A 59 0.63 10.33 1.09
C PHE A 59 1.52 11.21 1.95
N SER A 60 0.99 12.38 2.33
CA SER A 60 1.69 13.38 3.16
C SER A 60 1.41 13.20 4.66
N SER A 61 0.33 12.50 4.99
CA SER A 61 -0.15 12.32 6.35
C SER A 61 -0.78 10.96 6.58
N ARG A 62 -0.92 10.57 7.85
CA ARG A 62 -1.69 9.38 8.25
C ARG A 62 -3.13 9.43 7.73
N ARG A 63 -3.74 10.62 7.67
CA ARG A 63 -5.12 10.80 7.21
C ARG A 63 -5.28 10.42 5.75
N ASP A 64 -4.31 10.75 4.90
CA ASP A 64 -4.33 10.38 3.47
C ASP A 64 -4.37 8.86 3.30
N VAL A 65 -3.65 8.14 4.17
CA VAL A 65 -3.65 6.68 4.21
C VAL A 65 -5.00 6.17 4.69
N GLU A 66 -5.55 6.67 5.79
CA GLU A 66 -6.87 6.26 6.29
C GLU A 66 -8.00 6.52 5.28
N ASP A 67 -7.97 7.67 4.60
CA ASP A 67 -8.92 8.04 3.55
C ASP A 67 -8.79 7.14 2.30
N CYS A 68 -7.59 6.65 2.00
CA CYS A 68 -7.38 5.65 0.95
C CYS A 68 -7.97 4.28 1.36
N LEU A 69 -7.67 3.83 2.57
CA LEU A 69 -8.05 2.50 3.06
C LEU A 69 -9.56 2.40 3.33
N SER A 70 -10.22 3.49 3.77
CA SER A 70 -11.69 3.55 3.94
C SER A 70 -12.46 3.31 2.64
N LYS A 71 -11.84 3.50 1.47
CA LYS A 71 -12.40 3.23 0.14
C LYS A 71 -12.22 1.79 -0.32
N GLY A 72 -11.74 0.89 0.56
CA GLY A 72 -11.46 -0.51 0.25
C GLY A 72 -10.22 -0.71 -0.64
N LYS A 73 -9.34 0.29 -0.69
CA LYS A 73 -8.10 0.26 -1.47
C LYS A 73 -6.91 -0.12 -0.60
N TYR A 74 -5.82 -0.49 -1.24
CA TYR A 74 -4.54 -0.81 -0.62
C TYR A 74 -3.56 0.33 -0.91
N ALA A 75 -2.82 0.77 0.10
CA ALA A 75 -1.82 1.84 -0.06
C ALA A 75 -0.41 1.25 -0.18
N VAL A 76 0.32 1.61 -1.23
CA VAL A 76 1.70 1.21 -1.47
C VAL A 76 2.58 2.46 -1.40
N ILE A 77 3.51 2.50 -0.43
CA ILE A 77 4.27 3.70 -0.09
C ILE A 77 5.76 3.36 -0.10
N LEU A 78 6.57 4.16 -0.81
CA LEU A 78 8.02 4.08 -0.70
C LEU A 78 8.46 4.73 0.62
N LEU A 79 9.12 3.94 1.48
CA LEU A 79 9.70 4.44 2.73
C LEU A 79 11.12 4.95 2.44
N ARG A 80 11.40 6.17 2.91
CA ARG A 80 12.70 6.85 2.73
C ARG A 80 13.27 7.30 4.06
N PRO A 81 14.60 7.50 4.14
CA PRO A 81 15.60 7.24 3.08
C PRO A 81 16.05 5.78 3.01
N PRO A 82 16.58 5.31 1.85
CA PRO A 82 17.30 4.04 1.77
C PRO A 82 18.48 4.07 2.73
N ILE A 83 18.64 3.01 3.52
CA ILE A 83 19.80 2.85 4.41
C ILE A 83 20.77 1.91 3.68
N ASP A 84 22.00 2.37 3.41
CA ASP A 84 23.05 1.55 2.80
C ASP A 84 22.65 0.86 1.48
N GLY A 85 21.85 1.53 0.64
CA GLY A 85 21.36 0.98 -0.63
C GLY A 85 20.25 -0.07 -0.47
N ILE A 86 19.62 -0.14 0.71
CA ILE A 86 18.43 -0.95 0.96
C ILE A 86 17.20 -0.06 0.74
N GLU A 87 16.43 -0.42 -0.29
CA GLU A 87 15.12 0.13 -0.59
C GLU A 87 14.05 -0.47 0.34
N SER A 88 12.99 0.29 0.58
CA SER A 88 11.89 -0.19 1.42
C SER A 88 10.52 0.29 0.94
N ILE A 89 9.58 -0.65 0.87
CA ILE A 89 8.19 -0.39 0.46
C ILE A 89 7.26 -0.84 1.59
N ALA A 90 6.37 0.04 2.00
CA ALA A 90 5.24 -0.29 2.85
C ALA A 90 4.03 -0.65 1.99
N LEU A 91 3.43 -1.80 2.26
CA LEU A 91 2.08 -2.14 1.84
C LEU A 91 1.16 -2.01 3.05
N ILE A 92 0.15 -1.16 2.96
CA ILE A 92 -0.86 -1.00 3.99
C ILE A 92 -2.18 -1.56 3.46
N VAL A 93 -2.72 -2.51 4.23
CA VAL A 93 -3.94 -3.24 3.94
C VAL A 93 -5.03 -2.77 4.90
N GLY A 94 -6.10 -2.24 4.34
CA GLY A 94 -7.36 -2.07 5.06
C GLY A 94 -8.02 -3.42 5.22
N ARG A 95 -8.33 -3.83 6.46
CA ARG A 95 -9.42 -4.80 6.62
C ARG A 95 -10.67 -4.06 6.17
N ALA A 96 -11.18 -4.39 4.99
CA ALA A 96 -12.57 -4.12 4.69
C ALA A 96 -13.33 -4.70 5.88
N THR A 97 -13.87 -3.83 6.73
CA THR A 97 -14.64 -4.27 7.87
C THR A 97 -15.69 -5.21 7.28
N GLU A 98 -15.65 -6.49 7.67
CA GLU A 98 -16.69 -7.46 7.38
C GLU A 98 -17.99 -7.08 8.13
N LYS A 99 -18.33 -5.79 8.21
CA LYS A 99 -19.47 -5.27 8.96
C LYS A 99 -20.77 -5.25 8.17
N SER A 100 -20.81 -5.63 6.89
CA SER A 100 -22.09 -5.61 6.14
C SER A 100 -22.38 -6.77 5.18
N LYS A 101 -21.64 -7.89 5.20
CA LYS A 101 -21.99 -9.11 4.44
C LYS A 101 -22.55 -10.28 5.28
N ARG A 102 -23.04 -10.01 6.49
CA ARG A 102 -24.11 -10.81 7.12
C ARG A 102 -25.44 -10.10 6.84
N ARG A 103 -25.87 -10.05 5.58
CA ARG A 103 -26.95 -10.87 5.00
C ARG A 103 -28.14 -11.13 5.96
N HIS A 104 -29.25 -10.50 5.55
CA HIS A 104 -30.66 -10.92 5.59
C HIS A 104 -31.35 -11.17 6.93
#